data_AF-A0A948E3K0-F1
#
_entry.id   AF-A0A948E3K0-F1
#
_cell.length_a   1.000
_cell.length_b   1.000
_cell.length_c   1.000
_cell.angle_alpha   90.00
_cell.angle_beta   90.00
_cell.angle_gamma   90.00
#
_symmetry.space_group_name_H-M   'P 1'
#
loop_
_entity.id
_entity.type
_entity.pdbx_description
1 polymer ?
#
loop_
_entity_poly.entity_id
_entity_poly.type
_entity_poly.pdbx_seq_one_letter_code
_entity_poly.pdbx_strand_id
1 'polypeptide(L)'
;MPLFEWTDKIAVGVTVFDNQHKQLIAIINELHDAMKERRAKDVLSGIFLKLENYTKTHFHHEITVLKSAGYPDLSEHENQHRVLIEKLADLREKFDSGSLFVSTETMNFLKDWLVNHIMGHDKKYSGFLKD
;
A
#
# COMPACT_ATOMS: atom_id res chain seq x y z
N MET A 1 -9.48 0.55 -17.45
CA MET A 1 -8.41 -0.46 -17.33
C MET A 1 -7.62 -0.13 -16.09
N PRO A 2 -7.44 -1.11 -15.18
CA PRO A 2 -6.71 -0.91 -13.94
C PRO A 2 -5.27 -0.46 -14.22
N LEU A 3 -4.69 0.30 -13.30
CA LEU A 3 -3.30 0.71 -13.36
C LEU A 3 -2.36 -0.51 -13.29
N PHE A 4 -2.71 -1.48 -12.44
CA PHE A 4 -2.05 -2.77 -12.32
C PHE A 4 -2.97 -3.78 -11.63
N GLU A 5 -2.76 -5.06 -11.92
CA GLU A 5 -3.59 -6.15 -11.42
C GLU A 5 -2.79 -7.04 -10.47
N TRP A 6 -3.51 -7.66 -9.53
CA TRP A 6 -2.96 -8.74 -8.72
C TRP A 6 -2.52 -9.90 -9.63
N THR A 7 -1.38 -10.50 -9.32
CA THR A 7 -0.95 -11.75 -9.94
C THR A 7 -0.39 -12.67 -8.87
N ASP A 8 -0.49 -13.99 -9.04
CA ASP A 8 0.05 -14.94 -8.06
C ASP A 8 1.57 -14.84 -7.89
N LYS A 9 2.27 -14.13 -8.80
CA LYS A 9 3.70 -13.84 -8.68
C LYS A 9 4.03 -12.99 -7.46
N ILE A 10 3.14 -12.08 -7.07
CA ILE A 10 3.30 -11.21 -5.91
C ILE A 10 2.68 -11.79 -4.63
N ALA A 11 2.14 -13.02 -4.68
CA ALA A 11 1.64 -13.67 -3.47
C ALA A 11 2.78 -13.92 -2.47
N VAL A 12 2.48 -13.69 -1.20
CA VAL A 12 3.35 -13.98 -0.05
C VAL A 12 2.98 -15.31 0.61
N GLY A 13 1.87 -15.95 0.20
CA GLY A 13 1.49 -17.28 0.69
C GLY A 13 0.90 -17.29 2.10
N VAL A 14 0.62 -16.11 2.65
CA VAL A 14 -0.15 -15.93 3.88
C VAL A 14 -1.50 -15.37 3.47
N THR A 15 -2.56 -16.19 3.58
CA THR A 15 -3.85 -15.92 2.92
C THR A 15 -4.43 -14.58 3.32
N VAL A 16 -4.29 -14.22 4.60
CA VAL A 16 -4.79 -12.93 5.13
C VAL A 16 -4.04 -11.73 4.54
N PHE A 17 -2.72 -11.82 4.36
CA PHE A 17 -1.92 -10.73 3.79
C PHE A 17 -2.13 -10.61 2.28
N ASP A 18 -2.24 -11.72 1.55
CA ASP A 18 -2.57 -11.71 0.13
C ASP A 18 -3.92 -11.01 -0.12
N ASN A 19 -4.91 -11.23 0.74
CA ASN A 19 -6.20 -10.53 0.66
C ASN A 19 -6.08 -9.04 1.00
N GLN A 20 -5.24 -8.67 1.97
CA GLN A 20 -4.97 -7.26 2.28
C GLN A 20 -4.25 -6.56 1.13
N HIS A 21 -3.26 -7.19 0.50
CA HIS A 21 -2.58 -6.65 -0.68
C HIS A 21 -3.55 -6.46 -1.86
N LYS A 22 -4.43 -7.43 -2.15
CA LYS A 22 -5.46 -7.28 -3.19
C LYS A 22 -6.35 -6.07 -2.92
N GLN A 23 -6.71 -5.82 -1.67
CA GLN A 23 -7.51 -4.66 -1.30
C GLN A 23 -6.73 -3.35 -1.45
N LEU A 24 -5.44 -3.30 -1.11
CA LEU A 24 -4.57 -2.14 -1.38
C LEU A 24 -4.51 -1.84 -2.89
N ILE A 25 -4.30 -2.86 -3.73
CA ILE A 25 -4.31 -2.72 -5.19
C ILE A 25 -5.67 -2.18 -5.68
N ALA A 26 -6.78 -2.68 -5.16
CA ALA A 26 -8.11 -2.21 -5.51
C ALA A 26 -8.30 -0.72 -5.19
N ILE A 27 -7.83 -0.26 -4.02
CA ILE A 27 -7.91 1.16 -3.63
C ILE A 27 -7.02 2.04 -4.52
N ILE A 28 -5.82 1.57 -4.88
CA ILE A 28 -4.92 2.32 -5.78
C ILE A 28 -5.53 2.42 -7.19
N ASN A 29 -6.16 1.36 -7.68
CA ASN A 29 -6.88 1.38 -8.95
C ASN A 29 -8.11 2.31 -8.90
N GLU A 30 -8.84 2.34 -7.78
CA GLU A 30 -9.96 3.27 -7.56
C GLU A 30 -9.48 4.74 -7.64
N LEU A 31 -8.33 5.05 -7.03
CA LEU A 31 -7.73 6.38 -7.11
C LEU A 31 -7.36 6.76 -8.55
N HIS A 32 -6.70 5.84 -9.26
CA HIS A 32 -6.33 6.03 -10.66
C HIS A 32 -7.53 6.30 -11.57
N ASP A 33 -8.60 5.53 -11.41
CA ASP A 33 -9.80 5.67 -12.23
C ASP A 33 -10.54 6.98 -11.91
N ALA A 34 -10.65 7.34 -10.64
CA ALA A 34 -11.21 8.64 -10.22
C ALA A 34 -10.43 9.83 -10.81
N MET A 35 -9.10 9.72 -10.94
CA MET A 35 -8.28 10.73 -11.61
C MET A 35 -8.55 10.80 -13.11
N LYS A 36 -8.60 9.65 -13.79
CA LYS A 36 -8.86 9.60 -15.25
C LYS A 36 -10.22 10.19 -15.60
N GLU A 37 -11.21 9.92 -14.77
CA GLU A 37 -12.57 10.44 -14.90
C GLU A 37 -12.70 11.91 -14.45
N ARG A 38 -11.63 12.52 -13.94
CA ARG A 38 -11.62 13.89 -13.41
C ARG A 38 -12.71 14.12 -12.36
N ARG A 39 -12.89 13.13 -11.47
CA ARG A 39 -13.87 13.23 -10.37
C ARG A 39 -13.50 14.40 -9.44
N ALA A 40 -14.50 14.87 -8.71
CA ALA A 40 -14.35 15.99 -7.78
C ALA A 40 -13.26 15.75 -6.73
N LYS A 41 -12.64 16.84 -6.26
CA LYS A 41 -11.57 16.81 -5.26
C LYS A 41 -11.96 16.03 -4.00
N ASP A 42 -13.19 16.18 -3.53
CA ASP A 42 -13.69 15.49 -2.33
C ASP A 42 -13.72 13.96 -2.50
N VAL A 43 -14.01 13.48 -3.71
CA VAL A 43 -13.98 12.04 -4.03
C VAL A 43 -12.55 11.51 -3.95
N LEU A 44 -11.61 12.20 -4.59
CA LEU A 44 -10.18 11.85 -4.53
C LEU A 44 -9.64 11.91 -3.10
N SER A 45 -10.03 12.92 -2.33
CA SER A 45 -9.66 13.08 -0.92
C SER A 45 -10.19 11.91 -0.07
N GLY A 46 -11.43 11.47 -0.31
CA GLY A 46 -12.00 10.29 0.33
C GLY A 46 -11.22 9.01 0.02
N ILE A 47 -10.81 8.82 -1.24
CA ILE A 47 -10.02 7.65 -1.65
C ILE A 47 -8.61 7.69 -1.04
N PHE A 48 -7.96 8.84 -0.98
CA PHE A 48 -6.67 8.98 -0.28
C PHE A 48 -6.76 8.63 1.20
N LEU A 49 -7.81 9.09 1.89
CA LEU A 49 -8.02 8.76 3.30
C LEU A 49 -8.22 7.25 3.48
N LYS A 50 -8.99 6.63 2.59
CA LYS A 50 -9.19 5.18 2.56
C LYS A 50 -7.87 4.43 2.35
N LEU A 51 -7.04 4.88 1.41
CA LEU A 51 -5.71 4.30 1.14
C LEU A 51 -4.82 4.39 2.38
N GLU A 52 -4.68 5.58 2.95
CA GLU A 52 -3.83 5.80 4.13
C GLU A 52 -4.27 4.94 5.32
N ASN A 53 -5.57 4.93 5.63
CA ASN A 53 -6.10 4.14 6.74
C ASN A 53 -5.91 2.64 6.51
N TYR A 54 -6.19 2.15 5.30
CA TYR A 54 -6.06 0.73 5.01
C TYR A 54 -4.60 0.27 5.06
N THR A 55 -3.68 1.08 4.54
CA THR A 55 -2.22 0.85 4.66
C THR A 55 -1.79 0.76 6.12
N LYS A 56 -2.21 1.70 6.97
CA LYS A 56 -1.91 1.67 8.41
C LYS A 56 -2.45 0.41 9.09
N THR A 57 -3.68 0.02 8.78
CA THR A 57 -4.29 -1.20 9.32
C THR A 57 -3.53 -2.47 8.88
N HIS A 58 -3.19 -2.57 7.60
CA HIS A 58 -2.42 -3.69 7.06
C HIS A 58 -1.05 -3.80 7.75
N PHE A 59 -0.28 -2.71 7.79
CA PHE A 59 1.04 -2.70 8.44
C PHE A 59 0.97 -3.01 9.92
N HIS A 60 -0.02 -2.49 10.64
CA HIS A 60 -0.19 -2.81 12.05
C HIS A 60 -0.46 -4.31 12.26
N HIS A 61 -1.31 -4.91 11.42
CA HIS A 61 -1.62 -6.33 11.48
C HIS A 61 -0.39 -7.19 11.19
N GLU A 62 0.33 -6.87 10.12
CA GLU A 62 1.53 -7.57 9.70
C GLU A 62 2.64 -7.53 10.77
N ILE A 63 2.95 -6.34 11.30
CA ILE A 63 3.91 -6.20 12.39
C ILE A 63 3.49 -6.98 13.64
N THR A 64 2.20 -6.99 13.98
CA THR A 64 1.70 -7.77 15.11
C THR A 64 1.97 -9.27 14.92
N VAL A 65 1.67 -9.80 13.74
CA VAL A 65 1.91 -11.22 13.41
C VAL A 65 3.41 -11.55 13.39
N LEU A 66 4.22 -10.73 12.70
CA LEU A 66 5.67 -10.93 12.59
C LEU A 66 6.36 -10.87 13.96
N LYS A 67 5.95 -9.93 14.82
CA LYS A 67 6.45 -9.81 16.18
C LYS A 67 6.10 -11.02 17.03
N SER A 68 4.86 -11.49 16.96
CA SER A 68 4.42 -12.69 17.68
C SER A 68 5.14 -13.96 17.21
N ALA A 69 5.51 -14.03 15.94
CA ALA A 69 6.27 -15.14 15.39
C ALA A 69 7.78 -15.05 15.65
N GLY A 70 8.29 -13.90 16.09
CA GLY A 70 9.72 -13.68 16.36
C GLY A 70 10.56 -13.44 15.10
N TYR A 71 10.00 -12.75 14.10
CA TYR A 71 10.66 -12.50 12.82
C TYR A 71 11.97 -11.68 13.02
N PRO A 72 13.13 -12.16 12.54
CA PRO A 72 14.42 -11.54 12.84
C PRO A 72 14.60 -10.15 12.21
N ASP A 73 13.99 -9.89 11.05
CA ASP A 73 14.15 -8.65 10.30
C ASP A 73 13.04 -7.61 10.59
N LEU A 74 12.33 -7.76 11.72
CA LEU A 74 11.19 -6.91 12.10
C LEU A 74 11.52 -5.41 12.06
N SER A 75 12.68 -5.01 12.61
CA SER A 75 13.08 -3.60 12.67
C SER A 75 13.26 -2.98 11.29
N GLU A 76 13.79 -3.73 10.32
CA GLU A 76 13.95 -3.24 8.95
C GLU A 76 12.58 -3.13 8.27
N HIS A 77 11.70 -4.11 8.50
CA HIS A 77 10.34 -4.12 7.98
C HIS A 77 9.51 -2.92 8.48
N GLU A 78 9.54 -2.64 9.79
CA GLU A 78 8.90 -1.46 10.40
C GLU A 78 9.42 -0.14 9.81
N ASN A 79 10.71 -0.06 9.52
CA ASN A 79 11.29 1.13 8.92
C ASN A 79 10.75 1.39 7.49
N GLN A 80 10.60 0.34 6.67
CA GLN A 80 9.99 0.47 5.34
C GLN A 80 8.54 0.95 5.43
N HIS A 81 7.76 0.42 6.39
CA HIS A 81 6.39 0.89 6.64
C HIS A 81 6.35 2.37 7.02
N ARG A 82 7.20 2.80 7.95
CA ARG A 82 7.27 4.19 8.39
C ARG A 82 7.53 5.14 7.21
N VAL A 83 8.48 4.80 6.34
CA VAL A 83 8.82 5.60 5.16
C VAL A 83 7.60 5.78 4.23
N LEU A 84 6.81 4.72 3.99
CA LEU A 84 5.60 4.88 3.18
C LEU A 84 4.53 5.70 3.87
N ILE A 85 4.30 5.49 5.17
CA ILE A 85 3.30 6.26 5.91
C ILE A 85 3.62 7.76 5.87
N GLU A 86 4.88 8.13 6.08
CA GLU A 86 5.34 9.53 5.95
C GLU A 86 5.11 10.06 4.53
N LYS A 87 5.39 9.23 3.51
CA LYS A 87 5.20 9.62 2.11
C LYS A 87 3.72 9.77 1.74
N LEU A 88 2.84 8.92 2.24
CA LEU A 88 1.40 9.02 2.04
C LEU A 88 0.83 10.27 2.70
N ALA A 89 1.30 10.61 3.91
CA ALA A 89 0.94 11.84 4.59
C ALA A 89 1.38 13.10 3.81
N ASP A 90 2.62 13.12 3.29
CA ASP A 90 3.13 14.20 2.43
C ASP A 90 2.29 14.36 1.15
N LEU A 91 1.96 13.25 0.47
CA LEU A 91 1.11 13.26 -0.72
C LEU A 91 -0.29 13.79 -0.41
N ARG A 92 -0.85 13.40 0.74
CA ARG A 92 -2.16 13.85 1.20
C ARG A 92 -2.19 15.34 1.50
N GLU A 93 -1.21 15.84 2.25
CA GLU A 93 -1.10 17.26 2.59
C GLU A 93 -0.95 18.14 1.34
N LYS A 94 -0.11 17.71 0.39
CA LYS A 94 0.06 18.41 -0.88
C LYS A 94 -1.21 18.38 -1.72
N PHE A 95 -1.95 17.28 -1.72
CA PHE A 95 -3.23 17.18 -2.41
C PHE A 95 -4.31 18.09 -1.79
N ASP A 96 -4.43 18.08 -0.46
CA ASP A 96 -5.43 18.89 0.25
C ASP A 96 -5.13 20.39 0.12
N SER A 97 -3.85 20.80 0.17
CA SER A 97 -3.44 22.20 -0.07
C SER A 97 -3.61 22.66 -1.53
N GLY A 98 -3.84 21.74 -2.47
CA GLY A 98 -3.86 22.03 -3.91
C GLY A 98 -2.47 22.23 -4.52
N SER A 99 -1.41 21.99 -3.75
CA SER A 99 0.00 22.07 -4.19
C SER A 99 0.41 20.89 -5.07
N LEU A 100 -0.34 19.79 -5.01
CA LEU A 100 -0.17 18.60 -5.84
C LEU A 100 -1.49 18.24 -6.52
N PHE A 101 -1.44 18.15 -7.84
CA PHE A 101 -2.43 17.37 -8.57
C PHE A 101 -2.00 15.92 -8.54
N VAL A 102 -2.93 15.02 -8.21
CA VAL A 102 -2.63 13.58 -8.35
C VAL A 102 -2.21 13.36 -9.80
N SER A 103 -1.01 12.83 -9.97
CA SER A 103 -0.37 12.72 -11.28
C SER A 103 -0.05 11.28 -11.60
N THR A 104 0.32 11.03 -12.84
CA THR A 104 0.88 9.73 -13.26
C THR A 104 2.10 9.34 -12.40
N GLU A 105 2.89 10.32 -11.95
CA GLU A 105 4.03 10.08 -11.06
C GLU A 105 3.59 9.57 -9.68
N THR A 106 2.55 10.17 -9.08
CA THR A 106 1.96 9.67 -7.83
C THR A 106 1.48 8.22 -7.99
N MET A 107 0.80 7.92 -9.10
CA MET A 107 0.28 6.59 -9.35
C MET A 107 1.38 5.55 -9.59
N ASN A 108 2.41 5.91 -10.35
CA ASN A 108 3.58 5.05 -10.55
C ASN A 108 4.31 4.80 -9.22
N PHE A 109 4.51 5.83 -8.40
CA PHE A 109 5.10 5.67 -7.08
C PHE A 109 4.31 4.67 -6.21
N LEU A 110 2.99 4.82 -6.10
CA LEU A 110 2.16 3.92 -5.29
C LEU A 110 2.23 2.47 -5.77
N LYS A 111 2.16 2.28 -7.09
CA LYS A 111 2.30 0.96 -7.72
C LYS A 111 3.67 0.35 -7.46
N ASP A 112 4.73 1.08 -7.79
CA ASP A 112 6.10 0.59 -7.73
C ASP A 112 6.51 0.33 -6.28
N TRP A 113 6.13 1.20 -5.35
CA TRP A 113 6.37 0.98 -3.92
C TRP A 113 5.70 -0.31 -3.45
N LEU A 114 4.40 -0.48 -3.72
CA LEU A 114 3.66 -1.66 -3.24
C LEU A 114 4.24 -2.95 -3.82
N VAL A 115 4.50 -3.00 -5.13
CA VAL A 115 5.05 -4.20 -5.78
C VAL A 115 6.46 -4.51 -5.27
N ASN A 116 7.32 -3.51 -5.13
CA ASN A 116 8.69 -3.72 -4.66
C ASN A 116 8.73 -4.09 -3.17
N HIS A 117 7.84 -3.53 -2.36
CA HIS A 117 7.72 -3.89 -0.95
C HIS A 117 7.28 -5.35 -0.79
N ILE A 118 6.20 -5.74 -1.49
CA ILE A 118 5.70 -7.12 -1.46
C ILE A 118 6.78 -8.11 -1.89
N MET A 119 7.45 -7.83 -3.01
CA MET A 119 8.43 -8.76 -3.58
C MET A 119 9.76 -8.77 -2.83
N GLY A 120 10.17 -7.63 -2.28
CA GLY A 120 11.50 -7.42 -1.68
C GLY A 120 11.55 -7.57 -0.16
N HIS A 121 10.43 -7.38 0.53
CA HIS A 121 10.33 -7.43 1.98
C HIS A 121 9.31 -8.48 2.41
N ASP A 122 8.06 -8.36 1.97
CA ASP A 122 6.99 -9.21 2.48
C ASP A 122 7.21 -10.69 2.14
N LYS A 123 7.67 -10.97 0.92
CA LYS A 123 7.97 -12.33 0.48
C LYS A 123 9.08 -13.02 1.30
N LYS A 124 9.87 -12.28 2.08
CA LYS A 124 10.90 -12.86 2.95
C LYS A 124 10.31 -13.55 4.17
N TYR A 125 9.16 -13.10 4.68
CA TYR A 125 8.51 -13.77 5.81
C TYR A 125 7.68 -14.98 5.37
N SER A 126 7.46 -15.22 4.07
CA SER A 126 6.65 -16.34 3.57
C SER A 126 7.13 -17.71 4.06
N GLY A 127 8.44 -17.89 4.23
CA GLY A 127 8.99 -19.14 4.79
C GLY A 127 8.93 -19.21 6.32
N PHE A 128 8.69 -18.07 6.96
CA PHE A 128 8.70 -17.89 8.42
C PHE A 128 7.30 -18.02 9.01
N LEU A 129 6.32 -17.38 8.39
CA LEU A 129 4.91 -17.49 8.71
C LEU A 129 4.35 -18.67 7.91
N LYS A 130 4.25 -19.83 8.55
CA LYS A 130 3.52 -20.96 7.98
C LYS A 130 2.05 -20.82 8.33
N ASP A 131 1.20 -20.67 7.32
CA ASP A 131 -0.23 -21.02 7.43
C ASP A 131 -0.37 -22.55 7.58
#